data_AF-A0A0F8ZS06-F1
#
_entry.id   AF-A0A0F8ZS06-F1
#
_cell.length_a   1.000
_cell.length_b   1.000
_cell.length_c   1.000
_cell.angle_alpha   90.00
_cell.angle_beta   90.00
_cell.angle_gamma   90.00
#
_symmetry.space_group_name_H-M   'P 1'
#
loop_
_entity.id
_entity.type
_entity.pdbx_description
1 polymer ?
#
loop_
_entity_poly.entity_id
_entity_poly.type
_entity_poly.pdbx_seq_one_letter_code
_entity_poly.pdbx_strand_id
1 'polypeptide(L)'
;GKEASLHYQWAHCLDNLGEREDALNHYNRALKINPTHTSTLFRLAYNSDLAGDDEKAIEYYERCIEQVPTYINAVMNLGILYEDHENYEKAISCFEAVLRANPNQDRARLFLKGARACCNMYYDEDKAKKKGEETEVLNIPISDFELSVRSKNCLERMNIKTLADLTQVTESDLLSYKNFGETSLNEIKHILSQKGLHLGQALEERKQIDKLVNIDASIDDESLSKPISELTLSTRCKNALEKMEIKTIGGLVSKTEDELLRRRGFKQAYIDEIKVQLEKHGFQL
;
A
#
# COMPACT_ATOMS: atom_id res chain seq x y z
N GLY A 1 20.31 -12.17 -2.47
CA GLY A 1 19.76 -12.93 -1.33
C GLY A 1 20.48 -12.60 -0.03
N LYS A 2 21.41 -13.45 0.41
CA LYS A 2 22.12 -13.30 1.71
C LYS A 2 22.90 -11.99 1.85
N GLU A 3 23.52 -11.51 0.77
CA GLU A 3 24.26 -10.25 0.76
C GLU A 3 23.33 -9.03 0.93
N ALA A 4 22.15 -9.05 0.31
CA ALA A 4 21.13 -8.02 0.54
C ALA A 4 20.65 -8.02 2.00
N SER A 5 20.47 -9.20 2.60
CA SER A 5 20.10 -9.32 4.01
C SER A 5 21.20 -8.83 4.96
N LEU A 6 22.48 -9.00 4.60
CA LEU A 6 23.60 -8.43 5.37
C LEU A 6 23.61 -6.90 5.29
N HIS A 7 23.46 -6.34 4.08
CA HIS A 7 23.35 -4.89 3.91
C HIS A 7 22.14 -4.32 4.66
N TYR A 8 21.00 -5.03 4.66
CA TYR A 8 19.84 -4.68 5.47
C TYR A 8 20.15 -4.67 6.98
N GLN A 9 20.81 -5.71 7.49
CA GLN A 9 21.16 -5.79 8.92
C GLN A 9 22.09 -4.65 9.32
N TRP A 10 23.10 -4.34 8.50
CA TRP A 10 23.98 -3.19 8.75
C TRP A 10 23.24 -1.87 8.70
N ALA A 11 22.44 -1.65 7.65
CA ALA A 11 21.62 -0.45 7.53
C ALA A 11 20.74 -0.26 8.77
N HIS A 12 20.09 -1.33 9.21
CA HIS A 12 19.21 -1.29 10.36
C HIS A 12 19.93 -0.99 11.67
N CYS A 13 21.15 -1.52 11.88
CA CYS A 13 21.97 -1.15 13.02
C CYS A 13 22.35 0.34 12.99
N LEU A 14 22.76 0.86 11.82
CA LEU A 14 23.12 2.27 11.63
C LEU A 14 21.92 3.19 11.89
N ASP A 15 20.75 2.80 11.41
CA ASP A 15 19.51 3.55 11.59
C ASP A 15 19.12 3.65 13.07
N ASN A 16 19.25 2.54 13.81
CA ASN A 16 19.04 2.51 15.27
C ASN A 16 20.08 3.35 16.04
N LEU A 17 21.26 3.60 15.46
CA LEU A 17 22.28 4.50 16.02
C LEU A 17 22.05 5.97 15.61
N GLY A 18 21.08 6.24 14.75
CA GLY A 18 20.78 7.58 14.23
C GLY A 18 21.65 7.99 13.04
N GLU A 19 22.48 7.10 12.51
CA GLU A 19 23.34 7.34 11.34
C GLU A 19 22.54 7.17 10.03
N ARG A 20 21.60 8.10 9.81
CA ARG A 20 20.57 8.01 8.76
C ARG A 20 21.13 7.93 7.33
N GLU A 21 22.17 8.72 7.02
CA GLU A 21 22.76 8.74 5.68
C GLU A 21 23.44 7.41 5.33
N ASP A 22 24.20 6.86 6.27
CA ASP A 22 24.89 5.58 6.09
C ASP A 22 23.89 4.41 6.08
N ALA A 23 22.85 4.46 6.90
CA ALA A 23 21.75 3.52 6.85
C ALA A 23 21.09 3.50 5.46
N LEU A 24 20.75 4.67 4.92
CA LEU A 24 20.13 4.81 3.60
C LEU A 24 21.05 4.30 2.48
N ASN A 25 22.36 4.55 2.56
CA ASN A 25 23.34 3.98 1.64
C ASN A 25 23.33 2.45 1.64
N HIS A 26 23.28 1.84 2.81
CA HIS A 26 23.24 0.38 2.95
C HIS A 26 21.88 -0.20 2.54
N TYR A 27 20.76 0.46 2.84
CA TYR A 27 19.44 0.05 2.33
C TYR A 27 19.37 0.10 0.80
N ASN A 28 19.88 1.16 0.18
CA ASN A 28 19.95 1.27 -1.27
C ASN A 28 20.84 0.18 -1.89
N ARG A 29 21.95 -0.18 -1.25
CA ARG A 29 22.76 -1.35 -1.68
C ARG A 29 21.97 -2.65 -1.58
N ALA A 30 21.23 -2.86 -0.49
CA ALA A 30 20.38 -4.04 -0.34
C ALA A 30 19.34 -4.15 -1.47
N LEU A 31 18.67 -3.04 -1.84
CA LEU A 31 17.73 -3.01 -2.96
C LEU A 31 18.40 -3.14 -4.33
N LYS A 32 19.63 -2.64 -4.52
CA LYS A 32 20.38 -2.88 -5.76
C LYS A 32 20.69 -4.37 -5.95
N ILE A 33 21.00 -5.08 -4.86
CA ILE A 33 21.31 -6.52 -4.89
C ILE A 33 20.03 -7.36 -5.00
N ASN A 34 18.97 -6.96 -4.31
CA ASN A 34 17.67 -7.61 -4.36
C ASN A 34 16.55 -6.56 -4.36
N PRO A 35 16.02 -6.19 -5.54
CA PRO A 35 14.99 -5.14 -5.68
C PRO A 35 13.68 -5.41 -4.94
N THR A 36 13.43 -6.68 -4.60
CA THR A 36 12.24 -7.18 -3.93
C THR A 36 12.50 -7.59 -2.48
N HIS A 37 13.60 -7.14 -1.86
CA HIS A 37 13.90 -7.46 -0.46
C HIS A 37 12.90 -6.79 0.49
N THR A 38 11.85 -7.53 0.87
CA THR A 38 10.68 -7.06 1.62
C THR A 38 11.04 -6.29 2.89
N SER A 39 11.97 -6.79 3.71
CA SER A 39 12.36 -6.10 4.95
C SER A 39 13.03 -4.74 4.69
N THR A 40 13.79 -4.62 3.60
CA THR A 40 14.39 -3.32 3.21
C THR A 40 13.33 -2.37 2.67
N LEU A 41 12.42 -2.86 1.81
CA LEU A 41 11.31 -2.06 1.30
C LEU A 41 10.46 -1.51 2.44
N PHE A 42 10.08 -2.37 3.40
CA PHE A 42 9.32 -1.96 4.57
C PHE A 42 10.04 -0.90 5.41
N ARG A 43 11.35 -1.07 5.65
CA ARG A 43 12.13 -0.08 6.42
C ARG A 43 12.26 1.26 5.72
N LEU A 44 12.51 1.25 4.42
CA LEU A 44 12.56 2.49 3.65
C LEU A 44 11.20 3.18 3.61
N ALA A 45 10.10 2.43 3.45
CA ALA A 45 8.75 2.97 3.51
C ALA A 45 8.49 3.68 4.85
N TYR A 46 8.80 3.00 5.95
CA TYR A 46 8.64 3.54 7.30
C TYR A 46 9.51 4.78 7.56
N ASN A 47 10.76 4.76 7.10
CA ASN A 47 11.65 5.91 7.28
C ASN A 47 11.21 7.11 6.44
N SER A 48 10.66 6.87 5.24
CA SER A 48 10.06 7.92 4.41
C SER A 48 8.80 8.50 5.06
N ASP A 49 7.92 7.66 5.59
CA ASP A 49 6.72 8.06 6.36
C ASP A 49 7.10 8.93 7.56
N LEU A 50 8.06 8.49 8.38
CA LEU A 50 8.59 9.30 9.49
C LEU A 50 9.23 10.63 9.06
N ALA A 51 9.72 10.72 7.83
CA ALA A 51 10.28 11.94 7.26
C ALA A 51 9.22 12.86 6.62
N GLY A 52 7.96 12.41 6.51
CA GLY A 52 6.88 13.08 5.81
C GLY A 52 7.01 13.03 4.28
N ASP A 53 7.80 12.09 3.75
CA ASP A 53 7.91 11.82 2.31
C ASP A 53 6.89 10.73 1.93
N ASP A 54 5.62 11.12 1.98
CA ASP A 54 4.49 10.21 1.83
C ASP A 54 4.46 9.54 0.45
N GLU A 55 4.87 10.26 -0.59
CA GLU A 55 4.98 9.76 -1.96
C GLU A 55 5.91 8.54 -2.03
N LYS A 56 7.12 8.65 -1.46
CA LYS A 56 8.05 7.50 -1.40
C LYS A 56 7.58 6.43 -0.44
N ALA A 57 6.94 6.80 0.67
CA ALA A 57 6.42 5.84 1.63
C ALA A 57 5.37 4.92 0.98
N ILE A 58 4.41 5.52 0.27
CA ILE A 58 3.39 4.81 -0.51
C ILE A 58 4.05 3.90 -1.56
N GLU A 59 5.00 4.41 -2.35
CA GLU A 59 5.70 3.60 -3.37
C GLU A 59 6.34 2.35 -2.76
N TYR A 60 7.10 2.52 -1.67
CA TYR A 60 7.79 1.40 -1.03
C TYR A 60 6.81 0.42 -0.36
N TYR A 61 5.73 0.90 0.25
CA TYR A 61 4.70 0.02 0.81
C TYR A 61 3.95 -0.75 -0.29
N GLU A 62 3.61 -0.11 -1.41
CA GLU A 62 2.97 -0.77 -2.55
C GLU A 62 3.83 -1.89 -3.14
N ARG A 63 5.15 -1.69 -3.21
CA ARG A 63 6.12 -2.70 -3.62
C ARG A 63 6.30 -3.81 -2.58
N CYS A 64 6.15 -3.47 -1.29
CA CYS A 64 6.23 -4.42 -0.20
C CYS A 64 5.06 -5.41 -0.25
N ILE A 65 3.84 -4.94 -0.54
CA ILE A 65 2.64 -5.79 -0.62
C ILE A 65 2.59 -6.68 -1.88
N GLU A 66 3.47 -6.45 -2.86
CA GLU A 66 3.65 -7.35 -4.02
C GLU A 66 4.40 -8.62 -3.66
N GLN A 67 5.12 -8.61 -2.53
CA GLN A 67 5.95 -9.73 -2.14
C GLN A 67 5.14 -10.74 -1.35
N VAL A 68 5.46 -12.02 -1.56
CA VAL A 68 4.90 -13.15 -0.81
C VAL A 68 6.00 -13.72 0.09
N PRO A 69 5.77 -13.86 1.41
CA PRO A 69 4.54 -13.49 2.11
C PRO A 69 4.37 -11.97 2.29
N THR A 70 3.11 -11.52 2.26
CA THR A 70 2.74 -10.12 2.39
C THR A 70 2.91 -9.66 3.84
N TYR A 71 3.63 -8.55 4.02
CA TYR A 71 3.80 -7.94 5.34
C TYR A 71 2.52 -7.20 5.73
N ILE A 72 1.76 -7.74 6.69
CA ILE A 72 0.48 -7.16 7.10
C ILE A 72 0.63 -5.73 7.64
N ASN A 73 1.77 -5.41 8.26
CA ASN A 73 2.09 -4.06 8.74
C ASN A 73 2.28 -3.08 7.57
N ALA A 74 2.81 -3.55 6.43
CA ALA A 74 2.89 -2.71 5.23
C ALA A 74 1.49 -2.36 4.71
N VAL A 75 0.56 -3.33 4.71
CA VAL A 75 -0.84 -3.11 4.32
C VAL A 75 -1.53 -2.14 5.29
N MET A 76 -1.30 -2.32 6.59
CA MET A 76 -1.85 -1.45 7.63
C MET A 76 -1.37 0.00 7.49
N ASN A 77 -0.06 0.21 7.35
CA ASN A 77 0.52 1.56 7.23
C ASN A 77 0.14 2.22 5.90
N LEU A 78 0.11 1.45 4.81
CA LEU A 78 -0.39 1.93 3.52
C LEU A 78 -1.85 2.39 3.62
N GLY A 79 -2.69 1.64 4.35
CA GLY A 79 -4.07 2.04 4.61
C GLY A 79 -4.18 3.36 5.37
N ILE A 80 -3.32 3.59 6.36
CA ILE A 80 -3.27 4.84 7.13
C ILE A 80 -2.85 5.99 6.21
N LEU A 81 -1.77 5.83 5.44
CA LEU A 81 -1.31 6.86 4.50
C LEU A 81 -2.39 7.20 3.47
N TYR A 82 -3.12 6.21 2.94
CA TYR A 82 -4.25 6.47 2.06
C TYR A 82 -5.38 7.23 2.76
N GLU A 83 -5.67 6.95 4.03
CA GLU A 83 -6.65 7.71 4.81
C GLU A 83 -6.22 9.16 5.02
N ASP A 84 -4.95 9.39 5.34
CA ASP A 84 -4.36 10.73 5.51
C ASP A 84 -4.39 11.54 4.21
N HIS A 85 -4.32 10.87 3.06
CA HIS A 85 -4.46 11.45 1.73
C HIS A 85 -5.91 11.48 1.21
N GLU A 86 -6.90 11.26 2.09
CA GLU A 86 -8.33 11.23 1.78
C GLU A 86 -8.73 10.18 0.71
N ASN A 87 -7.87 9.22 0.43
CA ASN A 87 -8.13 8.09 -0.45
C ASN A 87 -8.80 6.95 0.34
N TYR A 88 -10.01 7.24 0.83
CA TYR A 88 -10.70 6.37 1.77
C TYR A 88 -11.04 5.00 1.18
N GLU A 89 -11.26 4.87 -0.13
CA GLU A 89 -11.54 3.59 -0.78
C GLU A 89 -10.36 2.63 -0.71
N LYS A 90 -9.16 3.13 -1.00
CA LYS A 90 -7.93 2.32 -0.89
C LYS A 90 -7.63 2.02 0.57
N ALA A 91 -7.81 2.98 1.48
CA ALA A 91 -7.67 2.78 2.91
C ALA A 91 -8.59 1.66 3.45
N ILE A 92 -9.89 1.72 3.11
CA ILE A 92 -10.88 0.70 3.45
C ILE A 92 -10.43 -0.67 2.94
N SER A 93 -9.98 -0.75 1.68
CA SER A 93 -9.51 -2.00 1.08
C SER A 93 -8.32 -2.59 1.84
N CYS A 94 -7.35 -1.75 2.23
CA CYS A 94 -6.22 -2.15 3.08
C CYS A 94 -6.69 -2.69 4.44
N PHE A 95 -7.56 -1.97 5.15
CA PHE A 95 -8.00 -2.39 6.48
C PHE A 95 -8.86 -3.65 6.45
N GLU A 96 -9.69 -3.81 5.42
CA GLU A 96 -10.43 -5.04 5.22
C GLU A 96 -9.49 -6.22 4.92
N ALA A 97 -8.42 -6.03 4.14
CA ALA A 97 -7.41 -7.06 3.91
C ALA A 97 -6.72 -7.48 5.21
N VAL A 98 -6.35 -6.52 6.07
CA VAL A 98 -5.79 -6.81 7.40
C VAL A 98 -6.78 -7.61 8.25
N LEU A 99 -8.06 -7.25 8.25
CA LEU A 99 -9.10 -7.93 9.04
C LEU A 99 -9.50 -9.31 8.48
N ARG A 100 -9.34 -9.55 7.17
CA ARG A 100 -9.53 -10.89 6.59
C ARG A 100 -8.47 -11.86 7.10
N ALA A 101 -7.21 -11.42 7.19
CA ALA A 101 -6.13 -12.25 7.78
C ALA A 101 -6.20 -12.34 9.31
N ASN A 102 -6.46 -11.22 10.00
CA ASN A 102 -6.61 -11.21 11.45
C ASN A 102 -7.92 -10.50 11.85
N PRO A 103 -9.03 -11.24 11.98
CA PRO A 103 -10.33 -10.69 12.35
C PRO A 103 -10.35 -9.98 13.71
N ASN A 104 -9.39 -10.28 14.58
CA ASN A 104 -9.26 -9.74 15.94
C ASN A 104 -8.29 -8.54 16.03
N GLN A 105 -7.84 -8.00 14.90
CA GLN A 105 -6.98 -6.81 14.89
C GLN A 105 -7.81 -5.54 15.22
N ASP A 106 -7.89 -5.18 16.51
CA ASP A 106 -8.69 -4.04 16.99
C ASP A 106 -8.32 -2.72 16.31
N ARG A 107 -7.02 -2.49 16.08
CA ARG A 107 -6.49 -1.31 15.38
C ARG A 107 -7.09 -1.18 13.99
N ALA A 108 -7.02 -2.22 13.16
CA ALA A 108 -7.57 -2.20 11.80
C ALA A 108 -9.09 -1.97 11.79
N ARG A 109 -9.83 -2.50 12.78
CA ARG A 109 -11.27 -2.24 12.93
C ARG A 109 -11.58 -0.79 13.25
N LEU A 110 -10.75 -0.15 14.09
CA LEU A 110 -10.90 1.26 14.43
C LEU A 110 -10.68 2.15 13.20
N PHE A 111 -9.57 1.95 12.48
CA PHE A 111 -9.27 2.70 11.25
C PHE A 111 -10.31 2.44 10.15
N LEU A 112 -10.75 1.19 9.96
CA LEU A 112 -11.83 0.89 9.02
C LEU A 112 -13.12 1.66 9.33
N LYS A 113 -13.49 1.78 10.61
CA LYS A 113 -14.67 2.55 11.02
C LYS A 113 -14.49 4.05 10.74
N GLY A 114 -13.30 4.60 11.03
CA GLY A 114 -12.93 5.97 10.73
C GLY A 114 -13.00 6.26 9.23
N ALA A 115 -12.23 5.51 8.44
CA ALA A 115 -12.21 5.60 7.00
C ALA A 115 -13.61 5.47 6.38
N ARG A 116 -14.44 4.48 6.78
CA ARG A 116 -15.83 4.36 6.29
C ARG A 116 -16.71 5.56 6.65
N ALA A 117 -16.54 6.13 7.84
CA ALA A 117 -17.31 7.31 8.25
C ALA A 117 -16.91 8.53 7.42
N CYS A 118 -15.61 8.79 7.27
CA CYS A 118 -15.09 9.86 6.41
C CYS A 118 -15.52 9.65 4.96
N CYS A 119 -15.33 8.43 4.44
CA CYS A 119 -15.77 8.03 3.10
C CYS A 119 -17.25 8.32 2.88
N ASN A 120 -18.14 7.95 3.81
CA ASN A 120 -19.58 8.20 3.68
C ASN A 120 -19.92 9.70 3.75
N MET A 121 -19.26 10.48 4.61
CA MET A 121 -19.50 11.93 4.72
C MET A 121 -19.02 12.68 3.46
N TYR A 122 -17.82 12.36 2.97
CA TYR A 122 -17.27 12.91 1.73
C TYR A 122 -18.07 12.43 0.50
N TYR A 123 -18.64 11.23 0.58
CA TYR A 123 -19.42 10.67 -0.51
C TYR A 123 -20.78 11.32 -0.73
N ASP A 124 -21.38 11.94 0.27
CA ASP A 124 -22.72 12.53 0.13
C ASP A 124 -22.67 13.90 -0.58
N GLU A 125 -21.69 14.74 -0.28
CA GLU A 125 -21.63 16.12 -0.79
C GLU A 125 -20.77 16.26 -2.05
N ASP A 126 -19.54 15.73 -2.05
CA ASP A 126 -18.59 15.93 -3.16
C ASP A 126 -18.70 14.86 -4.25
N LYS A 127 -19.10 13.63 -3.92
CA LYS A 127 -19.25 12.57 -4.93
C LYS A 127 -20.43 12.85 -5.86
N ALA A 128 -21.53 13.41 -5.38
CA ALA A 128 -22.65 13.76 -6.27
C ALA A 128 -22.21 14.76 -7.37
N LYS A 129 -21.36 15.72 -6.98
CA LYS A 129 -20.86 16.76 -7.88
C LYS A 129 -19.71 16.26 -8.76
N LYS A 130 -18.67 15.70 -8.16
CA LYS A 130 -17.46 15.22 -8.86
C LYS A 130 -17.74 13.98 -9.71
N LYS A 131 -18.58 13.05 -9.25
CA LYS A 131 -19.07 11.94 -10.10
C LYS A 131 -19.96 12.45 -11.21
N GLY A 132 -20.74 13.50 -10.98
CA GLY A 132 -21.48 14.18 -12.05
C GLY A 132 -20.53 14.70 -13.13
N GLU A 133 -19.57 15.53 -12.74
CA GLU A 133 -18.56 16.12 -13.64
C GLU A 133 -17.69 15.06 -14.33
N GLU A 134 -17.21 14.05 -13.61
CA GLU A 134 -16.39 12.97 -14.15
C GLU A 134 -17.20 12.04 -15.06
N THR A 135 -18.45 11.70 -14.70
CA THR A 135 -19.34 10.92 -15.57
C THR A 135 -19.69 11.71 -16.83
N GLU A 136 -19.86 13.03 -16.74
CA GLU A 136 -20.05 13.90 -17.90
C GLU A 136 -18.82 13.88 -18.82
N VAL A 137 -17.61 14.05 -18.26
CA VAL A 137 -16.35 14.01 -19.04
C VAL A 137 -16.15 12.64 -19.70
N LEU A 138 -16.32 11.55 -18.95
CA LEU A 138 -16.14 10.18 -19.46
C LEU A 138 -17.14 9.85 -20.57
N ASN A 139 -18.35 10.42 -20.53
CA ASN A 139 -19.37 10.22 -21.56
C ASN A 139 -19.21 11.11 -22.80
N ILE A 140 -18.24 12.02 -22.84
CA ILE A 140 -17.99 12.86 -24.03
C ILE A 140 -17.71 11.95 -25.23
N PRO A 141 -18.48 12.07 -26.33
CA PRO A 141 -18.23 11.32 -27.55
C PRO A 141 -16.89 11.67 -28.17
N ILE A 142 -16.18 10.67 -28.68
CA ILE A 142 -14.93 10.84 -29.45
C ILE A 142 -15.17 11.71 -30.69
N SER A 143 -16.39 11.70 -31.24
CA SER A 143 -16.79 12.51 -32.40
C SER A 143 -16.68 14.01 -32.17
N ASP A 144 -16.66 14.46 -30.91
CA ASP A 144 -16.64 15.88 -30.56
C ASP A 144 -15.23 16.48 -30.66
N PHE A 145 -14.22 15.64 -30.87
CA PHE A 145 -12.82 16.05 -30.98
C PHE A 145 -12.33 16.09 -32.44
N GLU A 146 -11.47 17.06 -32.73
CA GLU A 146 -10.81 17.18 -34.03
C GLU A 146 -9.67 16.16 -34.15
N LEU A 147 -9.98 15.03 -34.79
CA LEU A 147 -9.05 13.93 -35.03
C LEU A 147 -8.72 13.79 -36.52
N SER A 148 -7.55 13.26 -36.84
CA SER A 148 -7.25 12.88 -38.21
C SER A 148 -8.20 11.77 -38.68
N VAL A 149 -8.48 11.74 -40.00
CA VAL A 149 -9.35 10.72 -40.62
C VAL A 149 -8.89 9.30 -40.28
N ARG A 150 -7.56 9.10 -40.14
CA ARG A 150 -6.97 7.82 -39.74
C ARG A 150 -7.34 7.47 -38.31
N SER A 151 -7.10 8.37 -37.35
CA SER A 151 -7.42 8.18 -35.94
C SER A 151 -8.92 7.87 -35.76
N LYS A 152 -9.79 8.64 -36.42
CA LYS A 152 -11.24 8.44 -36.36
C LYS A 152 -11.68 7.07 -36.91
N ASN A 153 -11.20 6.70 -38.10
CA ASN A 153 -11.52 5.40 -38.70
C ASN A 153 -11.01 4.21 -37.87
N CYS A 154 -9.87 4.36 -37.19
CA CYS A 154 -9.35 3.34 -36.30
C CYS A 154 -10.22 3.18 -35.05
N LEU A 155 -10.55 4.29 -34.37
CA LEU A 155 -11.38 4.28 -33.16
C LEU A 155 -12.78 3.72 -33.41
N GLU A 156 -13.40 4.09 -34.54
CA GLU A 156 -14.70 3.53 -34.95
C GLU A 156 -14.63 2.00 -35.13
N ARG A 157 -13.57 1.49 -35.77
CA ARG A 157 -13.39 0.03 -35.97
C ARG A 157 -13.06 -0.71 -34.68
N MET A 158 -12.47 -0.03 -33.71
CA MET A 158 -12.23 -0.53 -32.35
C MET A 158 -13.47 -0.42 -31.46
N ASN A 159 -14.57 0.14 -31.97
CA ASN A 159 -15.80 0.42 -31.23
C ASN A 159 -15.57 1.31 -29.99
N ILE A 160 -14.59 2.21 -30.07
CA ILE A 160 -14.29 3.23 -29.04
C ILE A 160 -15.12 4.46 -29.38
N LYS A 161 -16.11 4.78 -28.53
CA LYS A 161 -17.11 5.83 -28.80
C LYS A 161 -17.00 7.00 -27.85
N THR A 162 -16.47 6.79 -26.66
CA THR A 162 -16.41 7.78 -25.57
C THR A 162 -15.01 7.89 -24.99
N LEU A 163 -14.76 8.93 -24.20
CA LEU A 163 -13.52 9.01 -23.41
C LEU A 163 -13.41 7.86 -22.39
N ALA A 164 -14.52 7.37 -21.85
CA ALA A 164 -14.56 6.20 -20.99
C ALA A 164 -14.00 4.94 -21.66
N ASP A 165 -14.28 4.76 -22.95
CA ASP A 165 -13.76 3.61 -23.69
C ASP A 165 -12.24 3.71 -23.87
N LEU A 166 -11.71 4.92 -24.07
CA LEU A 166 -10.26 5.16 -24.18
C LEU A 166 -9.52 4.89 -22.87
N THR A 167 -10.09 5.22 -21.71
CA THR A 167 -9.43 4.95 -20.42
C THR A 167 -9.33 3.45 -20.11
N GLN A 168 -10.07 2.60 -20.84
CA GLN A 168 -10.04 1.14 -20.73
C GLN A 168 -9.11 0.46 -21.74
N VAL A 169 -8.37 1.21 -22.57
CA VAL A 169 -7.50 0.68 -23.61
C VAL A 169 -6.07 1.18 -23.38
N THR A 170 -5.08 0.31 -23.56
CA THR A 170 -3.66 0.69 -23.40
C THR A 170 -3.07 1.25 -24.68
N GLU A 171 -1.93 1.94 -24.57
CA GLU A 171 -1.16 2.40 -25.73
C GLU A 171 -0.75 1.24 -26.65
N SER A 172 -0.35 0.12 -26.04
CA SER A 172 0.01 -1.10 -26.77
C SER A 172 -1.16 -1.68 -27.55
N ASP A 173 -2.37 -1.67 -26.99
CA ASP A 173 -3.56 -2.16 -27.67
C ASP A 173 -3.86 -1.30 -28.91
N LEU A 174 -3.73 0.03 -28.79
CA LEU A 174 -3.92 0.94 -29.90
C LEU A 174 -2.86 0.74 -31.00
N LEU A 175 -1.58 0.68 -30.64
CA LEU A 175 -0.47 0.49 -31.59
C LEU A 175 -0.48 -0.88 -32.26
N SER A 176 -1.08 -1.90 -31.64
CA SER A 176 -1.22 -3.23 -32.24
C SER A 176 -2.21 -3.25 -33.42
N TYR A 177 -3.05 -2.23 -33.56
CA TYR A 177 -4.11 -2.20 -34.55
C TYR A 177 -3.62 -1.77 -35.93
N LYS A 178 -4.10 -2.47 -36.96
CA LYS A 178 -3.65 -2.25 -38.34
C LYS A 178 -3.93 -0.81 -38.78
N ASN A 179 -2.88 -0.16 -39.30
CA ASN A 179 -2.88 1.24 -39.76
C ASN A 179 -3.08 2.28 -38.66
N PHE A 180 -2.96 1.90 -37.38
CA PHE A 180 -2.80 2.83 -36.29
C PHE A 180 -1.30 3.14 -36.11
N GLY A 181 -0.95 4.39 -35.83
CA GLY A 181 0.44 4.82 -35.78
C GLY A 181 0.68 5.88 -34.72
N GLU A 182 1.95 6.21 -34.51
CA GLU A 182 2.42 7.06 -33.42
C GLU A 182 1.82 8.48 -33.46
N THR A 183 1.59 9.04 -34.65
CA THR A 183 0.90 10.33 -34.80
C THR A 183 -0.54 10.27 -34.28
N SER A 184 -1.28 9.20 -34.60
CA SER A 184 -2.64 8.98 -34.11
C SER A 184 -2.67 8.73 -32.60
N LEU A 185 -1.66 8.05 -32.06
CA LEU A 185 -1.52 7.87 -30.61
C LEU A 185 -1.35 9.22 -29.89
N ASN A 186 -0.48 10.09 -30.42
CA ASN A 186 -0.22 11.40 -29.82
C ASN A 186 -1.45 12.32 -29.87
N GLU A 187 -2.26 12.26 -30.94
CA GLU A 187 -3.55 12.96 -31.01
C GLU A 187 -4.47 12.54 -29.86
N ILE A 188 -4.62 11.23 -29.63
CA ILE A 188 -5.46 10.68 -28.57
C ILE A 188 -4.94 11.07 -27.18
N LYS A 189 -3.63 10.94 -26.94
CA LYS A 189 -3.01 11.35 -25.67
C LYS A 189 -3.25 12.82 -25.38
N HIS A 190 -3.18 13.68 -26.40
CA HIS A 190 -3.42 15.10 -26.23
C HIS A 190 -4.87 15.40 -25.83
N ILE A 191 -5.85 14.72 -26.44
CA ILE A 191 -7.28 14.89 -26.08
C ILE A 191 -7.54 14.46 -24.64
N LEU A 192 -7.00 13.31 -24.25
CA LEU A 192 -7.16 12.81 -22.88
C LEU A 192 -6.51 13.74 -21.87
N SER A 193 -5.29 14.23 -22.13
CA SER A 193 -4.59 15.13 -21.21
C SER A 193 -5.29 16.48 -21.03
N GLN A 194 -5.95 17.01 -22.08
CA GLN A 194 -6.78 18.22 -21.96
C GLN A 194 -7.98 18.03 -21.02
N LYS A 195 -8.42 16.79 -20.81
CA LYS A 195 -9.50 16.42 -19.89
C LYS A 195 -9.00 15.85 -18.57
N GLY A 196 -7.68 15.88 -18.33
CA GLY A 196 -7.07 15.30 -17.13
C GLY A 196 -7.11 13.77 -17.08
N LEU A 197 -7.31 13.11 -18.23
CA LEU A 197 -7.37 11.66 -18.36
C LEU A 197 -6.12 11.12 -19.04
N HIS A 198 -5.90 9.81 -18.94
CA HIS A 198 -4.91 9.09 -19.75
C HIS A 198 -5.38 7.69 -20.16
N LEU A 199 -4.66 7.11 -21.14
CA LEU A 199 -4.93 5.75 -21.61
C LEU A 199 -4.63 4.74 -20.50
N GLY A 200 -5.48 3.73 -20.37
CA GLY A 200 -5.33 2.67 -19.37
C GLY A 200 -5.66 3.05 -17.92
N GLN A 201 -6.03 4.30 -17.63
CA GLN A 201 -6.32 4.77 -16.28
C GLN A 201 -7.30 3.85 -15.51
N ALA A 202 -8.42 3.51 -16.13
CA ALA A 202 -9.44 2.67 -15.49
C ALA A 202 -8.96 1.21 -15.26
N LEU A 203 -8.03 0.73 -16.09
CA LEU A 203 -7.42 -0.59 -15.92
C LEU A 203 -6.42 -0.59 -14.75
N GLU A 204 -5.65 0.48 -14.60
CA GLU A 204 -4.65 0.63 -13.52
C GLU A 204 -5.33 0.72 -12.16
N GLU A 205 -6.35 1.57 -12.03
CA GLU A 205 -7.15 1.70 -10.80
C GLU A 205 -7.78 0.36 -10.40
N ARG A 206 -8.38 -0.35 -11.36
CA ARG A 206 -8.99 -1.67 -11.10
C ARG A 206 -7.96 -2.70 -10.66
N LYS A 207 -6.80 -2.77 -11.33
CA LYS A 207 -5.70 -3.68 -10.93
C LYS A 207 -5.20 -3.41 -9.53
N GLN A 208 -5.10 -2.14 -9.14
CA GLN A 208 -4.62 -1.74 -7.81
C GLN A 208 -5.61 -2.13 -6.71
N ILE A 209 -6.92 -1.94 -6.96
CA ILE A 209 -7.97 -2.40 -6.04
C ILE A 209 -8.01 -3.93 -5.98
N ASP A 210 -7.98 -4.61 -7.12
CA ASP A 210 -7.96 -6.08 -7.18
C ASP A 210 -6.75 -6.66 -6.44
N LYS A 211 -5.59 -5.98 -6.50
CA LYS A 211 -4.39 -6.36 -5.76
C LYS A 211 -4.60 -6.25 -4.24
N LEU A 212 -5.22 -5.17 -3.76
CA LEU A 212 -5.54 -4.99 -2.33
C LEU A 212 -6.62 -5.96 -1.84
N VAL A 213 -7.58 -6.32 -2.69
CA VAL A 213 -8.64 -7.30 -2.38
C VAL A 213 -8.06 -8.71 -2.31
N ASN A 214 -7.16 -9.09 -3.20
CA ASN A 214 -6.62 -10.45 -3.32
C ASN A 214 -5.42 -10.77 -2.41
N ILE A 215 -5.12 -9.94 -1.40
CA ILE A 215 -4.03 -10.20 -0.44
C ILE A 215 -4.27 -11.51 0.38
N ASP A 216 -5.50 -12.05 0.37
CA ASP A 216 -5.99 -13.18 1.16
C ASP A 216 -5.19 -14.50 1.07
N ALA A 217 -4.37 -14.71 0.05
CA ALA A 217 -3.63 -15.97 -0.17
C ALA A 217 -2.13 -15.92 0.17
N SER A 218 -1.60 -14.75 0.54
CA SER A 218 -0.15 -14.54 0.73
C SER A 218 0.24 -13.99 2.10
N ILE A 219 -0.73 -13.78 3.00
CA ILE A 219 -0.44 -13.33 4.36
C ILE A 219 0.07 -14.54 5.16
N ASP A 220 1.29 -14.46 5.67
CA ASP A 220 1.87 -15.52 6.49
C ASP A 220 1.18 -15.58 7.86
N ASP A 221 0.04 -16.26 7.90
CA ASP A 221 -0.74 -16.64 9.09
C ASP A 221 0.10 -17.48 10.07
N GLU A 222 1.12 -18.20 9.57
CA GLU A 222 1.97 -19.04 10.42
C GLU A 222 2.84 -18.18 11.35
N SER A 223 3.29 -17.00 10.92
CA SER A 223 4.18 -16.17 11.74
C SER A 223 3.48 -15.33 12.81
N LEU A 224 2.20 -14.99 12.60
CA LEU A 224 1.38 -14.27 13.58
C LEU A 224 0.69 -15.22 14.57
N SER A 225 0.41 -16.46 14.17
CA SER A 225 -0.13 -17.52 15.05
C SER A 225 0.93 -18.14 15.97
N LYS A 226 2.22 -17.94 15.68
CA LYS A 226 3.33 -18.36 16.56
C LYS A 226 3.16 -17.83 17.98
N PRO A 227 3.46 -18.65 19.00
CA PRO A 227 3.35 -18.24 20.38
C PRO A 227 4.44 -17.21 20.73
N ILE A 228 4.15 -16.27 21.64
CA ILE A 228 5.15 -15.31 22.14
C ILE A 228 6.35 -15.99 22.83
N SER A 229 6.25 -17.29 23.13
CA SER A 229 7.35 -18.09 23.65
C SER A 229 8.53 -18.18 22.67
N GLU A 230 8.28 -18.07 21.37
CA GLU A 230 9.32 -18.04 20.33
C GLU A 230 10.14 -16.75 20.34
N LEU A 231 9.57 -15.66 20.86
CA LEU A 231 10.32 -14.43 21.08
C LEU A 231 11.33 -14.62 22.21
N THR A 232 12.57 -14.20 21.99
CA THR A 232 13.62 -14.24 23.03
C THR A 232 13.46 -13.03 23.97
N LEU A 233 12.38 -13.06 24.75
CA LEU A 233 12.02 -12.08 25.78
C LEU A 233 12.43 -12.56 27.18
N SER A 234 12.69 -11.61 28.07
CA SER A 234 12.98 -11.83 29.48
C SER A 234 11.79 -12.48 30.18
N THR A 235 12.06 -13.31 31.19
CA THR A 235 11.00 -14.01 31.96
C THR A 235 9.99 -13.03 32.57
N ARG A 236 10.45 -11.83 32.95
CA ARG A 236 9.58 -10.77 33.49
C ARG A 236 8.65 -10.18 32.43
N CYS A 237 9.16 -9.97 31.21
CA CYS A 237 8.37 -9.52 30.07
C CYS A 237 7.34 -10.59 29.65
N LYS A 238 7.74 -11.86 29.53
CA LYS A 238 6.83 -12.98 29.23
C LYS A 238 5.69 -13.10 30.25
N ASN A 239 6.01 -13.04 31.55
CA ASN A 239 5.00 -13.08 32.61
C ASN A 239 4.06 -11.87 32.61
N ALA A 240 4.53 -10.69 32.15
CA ALA A 240 3.70 -9.51 32.01
C ALA A 240 2.71 -9.65 30.84
N LEU A 241 3.18 -10.20 29.71
CA LEU A 241 2.35 -10.49 28.53
C LEU A 241 1.30 -11.58 28.81
N GLU A 242 1.66 -12.65 29.52
CA GLU A 242 0.71 -13.70 29.92
C GLU A 242 -0.41 -13.18 30.81
N LYS A 243 -0.10 -12.26 31.74
CA LYS A 243 -1.12 -11.58 32.58
C LYS A 243 -2.06 -10.68 31.77
N MET A 244 -1.66 -10.30 30.56
CA MET A 244 -2.49 -9.57 29.60
C MET A 244 -3.24 -10.49 28.64
N GLU A 245 -3.14 -11.82 28.84
CA GLU A 245 -3.71 -12.85 27.98
C GLU A 245 -3.17 -12.82 26.54
N ILE A 246 -2.03 -12.15 26.32
CA ILE A 246 -1.35 -12.11 25.03
C ILE A 246 -0.50 -13.38 24.91
N LYS A 247 -0.91 -14.29 24.03
CA LYS A 247 -0.27 -15.61 23.86
C LYS A 247 0.44 -15.79 22.52
N THR A 248 0.07 -15.01 21.51
CA THR A 248 0.61 -15.11 20.14
C THR A 248 1.32 -13.82 19.73
N ILE A 249 2.24 -13.93 18.76
CA ILE A 249 2.93 -12.78 18.17
C ILE A 249 1.90 -11.80 17.58
N GLY A 250 0.86 -12.29 16.91
CA GLY A 250 -0.23 -11.44 16.41
C GLY A 250 -1.01 -10.74 17.52
N GLY A 251 -1.26 -11.42 18.65
CA GLY A 251 -1.86 -10.79 19.83
C GLY A 251 -1.01 -9.65 20.39
N LEU A 252 0.32 -9.78 20.32
CA LEU A 252 1.26 -8.75 20.77
C LEU A 252 1.32 -7.56 19.80
N VAL A 253 1.42 -7.82 18.50
CA VAL A 253 1.44 -6.83 17.41
C VAL A 253 0.12 -6.06 17.30
N SER A 254 -0.99 -6.60 17.81
CA SER A 254 -2.27 -5.90 17.85
C SER A 254 -2.36 -4.79 18.90
N LYS A 255 -1.35 -4.63 19.77
CA LYS A 255 -1.35 -3.67 20.88
C LYS A 255 -0.45 -2.49 20.59
N THR A 256 -0.91 -1.29 20.94
CA THR A 256 -0.05 -0.10 20.88
C THR A 256 0.90 -0.03 22.08
N GLU A 257 1.99 0.71 21.94
CA GLU A 257 2.90 1.01 23.05
C GLU A 257 2.17 1.59 24.26
N ASP A 258 1.26 2.52 24.02
CA ASP A 258 0.44 3.16 25.04
C ASP A 258 -0.49 2.16 25.74
N GLU A 259 -1.10 1.22 25.02
CA GLU A 259 -1.94 0.17 25.61
C GLU A 259 -1.16 -0.75 26.53
N LEU A 260 0.08 -1.09 26.15
CA LEU A 260 0.97 -1.88 26.99
C LEU A 260 1.42 -1.07 28.22
N LEU A 261 1.82 0.20 28.05
CA LEU A 261 2.31 1.06 29.14
C LEU A 261 1.22 1.48 30.14
N ARG A 262 -0.04 1.59 29.71
CA ARG A 262 -1.18 1.88 30.61
C ARG A 262 -1.43 0.78 31.65
N ARG A 263 -0.89 -0.44 31.44
CA ARG A 263 -1.03 -1.54 32.40
C ARG A 263 -0.07 -1.37 33.57
N ARG A 264 -0.63 -1.49 34.78
CA ARG A 264 0.11 -1.35 36.03
C ARG A 264 1.28 -2.34 36.10
N GLY A 265 2.51 -1.81 36.11
CA GLY A 265 3.73 -2.61 36.22
C GLY A 265 4.38 -2.99 34.89
N PHE A 266 3.78 -2.60 33.74
CA PHE A 266 4.45 -2.66 32.45
C PHE A 266 5.45 -1.50 32.35
N LYS A 267 6.66 -1.77 31.87
CA LYS A 267 7.77 -0.81 31.86
C LYS A 267 8.20 -0.51 30.43
N GLN A 268 8.74 0.68 30.19
CA GLN A 268 9.34 1.04 28.90
C GLN A 268 10.38 0.02 28.42
N ALA A 269 11.21 -0.48 29.33
CA ALA A 269 12.19 -1.52 29.02
C ALA A 269 11.60 -2.81 28.43
N TYR A 270 10.33 -3.14 28.72
CA TYR A 270 9.64 -4.27 28.10
C TYR A 270 9.18 -3.94 26.68
N ILE A 271 8.74 -2.71 26.43
CA ILE A 271 8.39 -2.23 25.09
C ILE A 271 9.62 -2.30 24.18
N ASP A 272 10.75 -1.78 24.65
CA ASP A 272 11.99 -1.76 23.89
C ASP A 272 12.46 -3.20 23.57
N GLU A 273 12.35 -4.10 24.55
CA GLU A 273 12.66 -5.52 24.39
C GLU A 273 11.71 -6.21 23.38
N ILE A 274 10.41 -5.93 23.45
CA ILE A 274 9.39 -6.47 22.55
C ILE A 274 9.62 -5.98 21.12
N LYS A 275 9.85 -4.67 20.93
CA LYS A 275 10.15 -4.09 19.61
C LYS A 275 11.33 -4.79 18.96
N VAL A 276 12.45 -4.92 19.68
CA VAL A 276 13.65 -5.60 19.17
C VAL A 276 13.37 -7.04 18.75
N GLN A 277 12.51 -7.76 19.47
CA GLN A 277 12.20 -9.16 19.14
C GLN A 277 11.18 -9.30 18.01
N LEU A 278 10.11 -8.50 18.03
CA LEU A 278 9.15 -8.46 16.94
C LEU A 278 9.86 -8.10 15.63
N GLU A 279 10.78 -7.15 15.66
CA GLU A 279 11.51 -6.70 14.48
C GLU A 279 12.41 -7.78 13.88
N LYS A 280 12.99 -8.66 14.70
CA LYS A 280 13.73 -9.85 14.21
C LYS A 280 12.85 -10.83 13.45
N HIS A 281 11.56 -10.85 13.77
CA HIS A 281 10.55 -11.66 13.12
C HIS A 281 9.77 -10.90 12.03
N GLY A 282 10.20 -9.66 11.68
CA GLY A 282 9.55 -8.85 10.66
C GLY A 282 8.27 -8.15 11.13
N PHE A 283 8.05 -8.08 12.44
CA PHE A 283 6.90 -7.47 13.07
C PHE A 283 7.28 -6.19 13.82
N GLN A 284 6.31 -5.32 14.05
CA GLN A 284 6.45 -4.18 14.94
C GLN A 284 5.22 -4.09 15.85
N LEU A 285 5.42 -3.46 17.00
CA LEU A 285 4.38 -3.20 17.98
C LEU A 285 3.52 -2.00 17.56
#